data_AF-A0A6J2SX97-F1
#
_entry.id   AF-A0A6J2SX97-F1
#
_cell.length_a   1.000
_cell.length_b   1.000
_cell.length_c   1.000
_cell.angle_alpha   90.00
_cell.angle_beta   90.00
_cell.angle_gamma   90.00
#
_symmetry.space_group_name_H-M   'P 1'
#
loop_
_entity.id
_entity.type
_entity.pdbx_description
1 polymer ?
#
loop_
_entity_poly.entity_id
_entity_poly.type
_entity_poly.pdbx_seq_one_letter_code
_entity_poly.pdbx_strand_id
1 'polypeptide(L)'
;MFRKSKTQQPAPPTAPGIEEILEDVETFKIPQAYVTEARTAELQNALLAEPDNLSLKIWWQVFDDYEHKVKKLAAINEKIDVQKTQLQSCKRKLENNAEGLRVALQKQLELIQEGLH
;
A
#
# COMPACT_ATOMS: atom_id res chain seq x y z
N MET A 1 -25.52 68.80 26.09
CA MET A 1 -24.12 68.38 26.26
C MET A 1 -24.09 66.87 26.47
N PHE A 2 -23.69 66.09 25.45
CA PHE A 2 -23.69 64.63 25.51
C PHE A 2 -22.33 64.12 25.99
N ARG A 3 -22.29 63.51 27.18
CA ARG A 3 -21.11 62.76 27.64
C ARG A 3 -21.05 61.45 26.86
N LYS A 4 -20.07 61.31 25.98
CA LYS A 4 -19.81 60.04 25.26
C LYS A 4 -19.12 59.07 26.23
N SER A 5 -19.87 58.11 26.74
CA SER A 5 -19.34 56.93 27.44
C SER A 5 -18.57 56.09 26.42
N LYS A 6 -17.25 55.92 26.58
CA LYS A 6 -16.49 54.94 25.79
C LYS A 6 -16.96 53.55 26.19
N THR A 7 -17.72 52.88 25.32
CA THR A 7 -18.02 51.45 25.46
C THR A 7 -16.70 50.71 25.39
N GLN A 8 -16.30 50.10 26.49
CA GLN A 8 -15.06 49.35 26.63
C GLN A 8 -15.19 48.08 25.79
N GLN A 9 -14.73 48.11 24.54
CA GLN A 9 -14.65 46.90 23.72
C GLN A 9 -13.65 45.94 24.41
N PRO A 10 -14.01 44.66 24.58
CA PRO A 10 -13.07 43.69 25.12
C PRO A 10 -11.86 43.61 24.19
N ALA A 11 -10.66 43.52 24.78
CA ALA A 11 -9.43 43.40 24.02
C ALA A 11 -9.50 42.17 23.09
N PRO A 12 -8.89 42.23 21.90
CA PRO A 12 -8.79 41.06 21.04
C PRO A 12 -8.10 39.92 21.79
N PRO A 13 -8.49 38.66 21.52
CA PRO A 13 -7.83 37.52 22.14
C PRO A 13 -6.33 37.54 21.82
N THR A 14 -5.53 37.26 22.84
CA THR A 14 -4.08 37.13 22.70
C THR A 14 -3.77 35.94 21.80
N ALA A 15 -2.75 36.08 20.95
CA ALA A 15 -2.27 34.96 20.14
C ALA A 15 -1.83 33.80 21.06
N PRO A 16 -2.11 32.55 20.66
CA PRO A 16 -1.72 31.39 21.45
C PRO A 16 -0.21 31.30 21.61
N GLY A 17 0.23 30.78 22.75
CA GLY A 17 1.64 30.54 23.04
C GLY A 17 2.22 29.40 22.21
N ILE A 18 3.55 29.33 22.11
CA ILE A 18 4.23 28.21 21.41
C ILE A 18 3.93 26.89 22.11
N GLU A 19 3.87 26.89 23.44
CA GLU A 19 3.53 25.74 24.26
C GLU A 19 2.09 25.25 23.99
N GLU A 20 1.12 26.16 23.87
CA GLU A 20 -0.27 25.82 23.55
C GLU A 20 -0.40 25.19 22.15
N ILE A 21 0.36 25.73 21.18
CA ILE A 21 0.43 25.17 19.82
C ILE A 21 1.06 23.77 19.84
N LEU A 22 2.10 23.54 20.65
CA LEU A 22 2.75 22.24 20.78
C LEU A 22 1.81 21.20 21.43
N GLU A 23 1.10 21.58 22.48
CA GLU A 23 0.10 20.73 23.14
C GLU A 23 -1.03 20.34 22.17
N ASP A 24 -1.50 21.28 21.37
CA ASP A 24 -2.50 21.01 20.33
C ASP A 24 -1.98 20.03 19.27
N VAL A 25 -0.73 20.16 18.83
CA VAL A 25 -0.11 19.24 17.86
C VAL A 25 0.05 17.83 18.45
N GLU A 26 0.40 17.72 19.72
CA GLU A 26 0.56 16.43 20.41
C GLU A 26 -0.78 15.73 20.66
N THR A 27 -1.85 16.50 20.91
CA THR A 27 -3.19 15.97 21.15
C THR A 27 -4.03 15.82 19.89
N PHE A 28 -3.54 16.31 18.74
CA PHE A 28 -4.24 16.21 17.47
C PHE A 28 -4.33 14.76 16.98
N LYS A 29 -5.45 14.11 17.31
CA LYS A 29 -5.79 12.77 16.81
C LYS A 29 -6.80 12.89 15.68
N ILE A 30 -6.36 12.64 14.46
CA ILE A 30 -7.28 12.43 13.33
C ILE A 30 -7.94 11.05 13.53
N PRO A 31 -9.28 10.94 13.58
CA PRO A 31 -9.93 9.65 13.54
C PRO A 31 -9.53 8.94 12.25
N GLN A 32 -8.76 7.86 12.39
CA GLN A 32 -8.34 7.04 11.27
C GLN A 32 -9.59 6.33 10.75
N ALA A 33 -10.25 6.93 9.78
CA ALA A 33 -11.45 6.34 9.18
C ALA A 33 -11.00 5.08 8.43
N TYR A 34 -11.28 3.92 9.00
CA TYR A 34 -11.14 2.63 8.33
C TYR A 34 -11.83 2.73 6.97
N VAL A 35 -11.05 2.55 5.90
CA VAL A 35 -11.57 2.52 4.53
C VAL A 35 -12.21 1.16 4.33
N THR A 36 -13.51 1.07 4.59
CA THR A 36 -14.33 -0.12 4.34
C THR A 36 -14.53 -0.32 2.83
N GLU A 37 -14.44 -1.55 2.34
CA GLU A 37 -14.56 -1.92 0.91
C GLU A 37 -15.88 -1.46 0.25
N ALA A 38 -16.94 -1.27 1.04
CA ALA A 38 -18.22 -0.70 0.56
C ALA A 38 -18.08 0.78 0.12
N ARG A 39 -17.18 1.53 0.76
CA ARG A 39 -16.93 2.96 0.48
C ARG A 39 -16.27 3.15 -0.89
N THR A 40 -15.51 2.16 -1.35
CA THR A 40 -14.77 2.21 -2.61
C THR A 40 -15.71 2.22 -3.82
N ALA A 41 -16.80 1.44 -3.78
CA ALA A 41 -17.81 1.41 -4.85
C ALA A 41 -18.60 2.72 -4.93
N GLU A 42 -18.95 3.31 -3.78
CA GLU A 42 -19.62 4.61 -3.70
C GLU A 42 -18.72 5.75 -4.20
N LEU A 43 -17.43 5.73 -3.85
CA LEU A 43 -16.41 6.66 -4.36
C LEU A 43 -16.22 6.53 -5.87
N GLN A 44 -16.19 5.30 -6.38
CA GLN A 44 -16.03 5.05 -7.82
C GLN A 44 -17.25 5.55 -8.61
N ASN A 45 -18.46 5.35 -8.08
CA ASN A 45 -19.68 5.91 -8.66
C ASN A 45 -19.69 7.44 -8.62
N ALA A 46 -19.21 8.07 -7.54
CA ALA A 46 -19.11 9.52 -7.43
C ALA A 46 -18.11 10.11 -8.46
N LEU A 47 -16.96 9.45 -8.66
CA LEU A 47 -15.96 9.82 -9.67
C LEU A 47 -16.49 9.69 -11.11
N LEU A 48 -17.36 8.71 -11.37
CA LEU A 48 -17.95 8.47 -12.69
C LEU A 48 -19.13 9.40 -13.00
N ALA A 49 -19.84 9.88 -11.98
CA ALA A 49 -21.04 10.69 -12.15
C ALA A 49 -20.75 12.19 -12.34
N GLU A 50 -19.86 12.79 -11.53
CA GLU A 50 -19.56 14.23 -11.59
C GLU A 50 -18.11 14.57 -11.17
N PRO A 51 -17.11 14.37 -12.04
CA PRO A 51 -15.70 14.59 -11.68
C PRO A 51 -15.36 16.06 -11.34
N ASP A 52 -16.08 17.02 -11.91
CA ASP A 52 -15.78 18.46 -11.77
C ASP A 52 -16.42 19.12 -10.53
N ASN A 53 -17.39 18.46 -9.87
CA ASN A 53 -18.11 18.97 -8.71
C ASN A 53 -17.81 18.21 -7.40
N LEU A 54 -16.78 17.37 -7.39
CA LEU A 54 -16.41 16.60 -6.21
C LEU A 54 -15.98 17.52 -5.06
N SER A 55 -16.62 17.35 -3.90
CA SER A 55 -16.18 18.05 -2.70
C SER A 55 -14.74 17.69 -2.33
N LEU A 56 -14.00 18.63 -1.73
CA LEU A 56 -12.62 18.42 -1.28
C LEU A 56 -12.47 17.18 -0.38
N LYS A 57 -13.48 16.89 0.44
CA LYS A 57 -13.53 15.70 1.30
C LYS A 57 -13.55 14.39 0.50
N ILE A 58 -14.22 14.36 -0.64
CA ILE A 58 -14.27 13.18 -1.50
C ILE A 58 -12.94 13.01 -2.22
N TRP A 59 -12.32 14.09 -2.70
CA TRP A 59 -10.98 14.06 -3.30
C TRP A 59 -9.92 13.46 -2.39
N TRP A 60 -9.90 13.83 -1.10
CA TRP A 60 -8.98 13.22 -0.13
C TRP A 60 -9.22 11.72 0.05
N GLN A 61 -10.48 11.29 0.07
CA GLN A 61 -10.81 9.87 0.18
C GLN A 61 -10.40 9.08 -1.06
N VAL A 62 -10.54 9.67 -2.26
CA VAL A 62 -10.01 9.09 -3.50
C VAL A 62 -8.50 8.93 -3.37
N PHE A 63 -7.80 9.98 -2.97
CA PHE A 63 -6.35 9.95 -2.82
C PHE A 63 -5.88 8.84 -1.86
N ASP A 64 -6.48 8.76 -0.66
CA ASP A 64 -6.14 7.73 0.34
C ASP A 64 -6.38 6.31 -0.19
N ASP A 65 -7.49 6.10 -0.91
CA ASP A 65 -7.83 4.80 -1.51
C ASP A 65 -6.85 4.44 -2.65
N TYR A 66 -6.47 5.40 -3.49
CA TYR A 66 -5.45 5.19 -4.51
C TYR A 66 -4.09 4.89 -3.90
N GLU A 67 -3.68 5.61 -2.85
CA GLU A 67 -2.43 5.33 -2.14
C GLU A 67 -2.43 3.90 -1.58
N HIS A 68 -3.53 3.49 -0.96
CA HIS A 68 -3.68 2.12 -0.45
C HIS A 68 -3.60 1.07 -1.56
N LYS A 69 -4.28 1.30 -2.69
CA LYS A 69 -4.23 0.41 -3.87
C LYS A 69 -2.82 0.31 -4.44
N VAL A 70 -2.08 1.41 -4.52
CA VAL A 70 -0.68 1.42 -4.99
C VAL A 70 0.21 0.61 -4.04
N LYS A 71 0.07 0.78 -2.72
CA LYS A 71 0.80 -0.02 -1.72
C LYS A 71 0.48 -1.52 -1.85
N LYS A 72 -0.79 -1.86 -2.05
CA LYS A 72 -1.22 -3.25 -2.26
C LYS A 72 -0.63 -3.85 -3.55
N LEU A 73 -0.62 -3.08 -4.64
CA LEU A 73 -0.02 -3.51 -5.91
C LEU A 73 1.49 -3.73 -5.78
N ALA A 74 2.20 -2.85 -5.08
CA ALA A 74 3.63 -3.04 -4.81
C ALA A 74 3.91 -4.34 -4.05
N ALA A 75 3.12 -4.63 -3.00
CA ALA A 75 3.24 -5.87 -2.24
C ALA A 75 2.92 -7.13 -3.07
N ILE A 76 1.92 -7.05 -3.96
CA ILE A 76 1.60 -8.15 -4.89
C ILE A 76 2.76 -8.36 -5.87
N ASN A 77 3.34 -7.29 -6.41
CA ASN A 77 4.47 -7.39 -7.33
C ASN A 77 5.68 -8.06 -6.68
N GLU A 78 6.02 -7.67 -5.45
CA GLU A 78 7.08 -8.32 -4.67
C GLU A 78 6.80 -9.82 -4.47
N LYS A 79 5.56 -10.18 -4.14
CA LYS A 79 5.16 -11.59 -4.00
C LYS A 79 5.31 -12.38 -5.30
N ILE A 80 4.98 -11.77 -6.44
CA ILE A 80 5.16 -12.38 -7.77
C ILE A 80 6.64 -12.63 -8.04
N ASP A 81 7.52 -11.67 -7.75
CA ASP A 81 8.97 -11.82 -7.94
C ASP A 81 9.56 -12.94 -7.07
N VAL A 82 9.10 -13.06 -5.82
CA VAL A 82 9.47 -14.17 -4.93
C VAL A 82 9.03 -15.51 -5.53
N GLN A 83 7.77 -15.62 -5.96
CA GLN A 83 7.24 -16.85 -6.56
C GLN A 83 7.97 -17.24 -7.84
N LYS A 84 8.30 -16.25 -8.70
CA LYS A 84 9.09 -16.45 -9.92
C LYS A 84 10.47 -17.01 -9.60
N THR A 85 11.13 -16.45 -8.59
CA THR A 85 12.46 -16.92 -8.14
C THR A 85 12.39 -18.35 -7.62
N GLN A 86 11.37 -18.68 -6.82
CA GLN A 86 11.15 -20.04 -6.33
C GLN A 86 10.90 -21.04 -7.47
N LEU A 87 10.09 -20.66 -8.46
CA LEU A 87 9.79 -21.49 -9.61
C LEU A 87 11.05 -21.77 -10.45
N GLN A 88 11.87 -20.75 -10.70
CA GLN A 88 13.14 -20.91 -11.42
C GLN A 88 14.12 -21.82 -10.66
N SER A 89 14.18 -21.70 -9.33
CA SER A 89 14.98 -22.58 -8.49
C SER A 89 14.49 -24.03 -8.56
N CYS A 90 13.18 -24.25 -8.48
CA CYS A 90 12.57 -25.58 -8.62
C CYS A 90 12.87 -26.19 -9.99
N LYS A 91 12.69 -25.42 -11.06
CA LYS A 91 13.01 -25.83 -12.43
C LYS A 91 14.47 -26.31 -12.53
N ARG A 92 15.43 -25.52 -12.02
CA ARG A 92 16.84 -25.88 -12.05
C ARG A 92 17.15 -27.18 -11.29
N LYS A 93 16.50 -27.39 -10.14
CA LYS A 93 16.63 -28.65 -9.38
C LYS A 93 16.12 -29.84 -10.17
N LEU A 94 14.97 -29.69 -10.84
CA LEU A 94 14.40 -30.75 -11.69
C LEU A 94 15.30 -31.06 -12.89
N GLU A 95 15.84 -30.03 -13.55
CA GLU A 95 16.78 -30.21 -14.67
C GLU A 95 18.05 -30.94 -14.25
N ASN A 96 18.64 -30.56 -13.11
CA ASN A 96 19.81 -31.23 -12.57
C ASN A 96 19.53 -32.70 -12.20
N ASN A 97 18.37 -32.97 -11.58
CA ASN A 97 17.99 -34.33 -11.21
C ASN A 97 17.75 -35.20 -12.44
N ALA A 98 17.06 -34.65 -13.46
CA ALA A 98 16.82 -35.36 -14.71
C ALA A 98 18.14 -35.69 -15.42
N GLU A 99 19.08 -34.76 -15.44
CA GLU A 99 20.39 -35.00 -16.02
C GLU A 99 21.20 -36.03 -15.24
N GLY A 100 21.20 -35.96 -13.91
CA GLY A 100 21.83 -36.98 -13.06
C GLY A 100 21.27 -38.38 -13.30
N LEU A 101 19.95 -38.50 -13.47
CA LEU A 101 19.31 -39.77 -13.82
C LEU A 101 19.70 -40.27 -15.21
N ARG A 102 19.79 -39.39 -16.22
CA ARG A 102 20.25 -39.78 -17.56
C ARG A 102 21.68 -40.31 -17.54
N VAL A 103 22.59 -39.62 -16.86
CA VAL A 103 23.99 -40.05 -16.74
C VAL A 103 24.08 -41.38 -16.00
N ALA A 104 23.32 -41.56 -14.92
CA ALA A 104 23.30 -42.82 -14.18
C ALA A 104 22.76 -43.99 -15.02
N LEU A 105 21.68 -43.77 -15.78
CA LEU A 105 21.12 -44.76 -16.70
C LEU A 105 22.10 -45.13 -17.80
N GLN A 106 22.74 -44.13 -18.42
CA GLN A 106 23.74 -44.36 -19.46
C GLN A 106 24.89 -45.23 -18.94
N LYS A 107 25.41 -44.92 -17.75
CA LYS A 107 26.45 -45.72 -17.11
C LYS A 107 26.00 -47.15 -16.80
N GLN A 108 24.75 -47.34 -16.37
CA GLN A 108 24.21 -48.67 -16.12
C GLN A 108 24.08 -49.47 -17.43
N LEU A 109 23.64 -48.84 -18.51
CA LEU A 109 23.55 -49.48 -19.83
C LEU A 109 24.93 -49.92 -20.35
N GLU A 110 25.95 -49.08 -20.19
CA GLU A 110 27.33 -49.40 -20.56
C GLU A 110 27.86 -50.62 -19.79
N LEU A 111 27.67 -50.66 -18.46
CA LEU A 111 28.07 -51.79 -17.63
C LEU A 111 27.37 -53.10 -18.01
N ILE A 112 26.08 -53.03 -18.37
CA ILE A 112 25.33 -54.20 -18.84
C ILE A 112 25.91 -54.71 -20.17
N GLN A 113 26.26 -53.81 -21.09
CA GLN A 113 26.87 -54.18 -22.37
C GLN A 113 28.25 -54.82 -22.18
N GLU A 114 29.08 -54.29 -21.27
CA GLU A 114 30.38 -54.85 -20.94
C GLU A 114 30.28 -56.26 -20.35
N GLY A 115 29.26 -56.53 -19.50
CA GLY A 115 29.06 -57.86 -18.90
C GLY A 115 28.41 -58.90 -19.81
N LEU A 116 27.89 -58.49 -20.97
CA LEU A 116 27.30 -59.38 -22.00
C LEU A 116 28.31 -59.79 -23.08
N HIS A 117 29.52 -59.22 -23.07
CA HIS A 117 30.65 -59.58 -23.93
C HIS A 117 31.66 -60.45 -23.20
#